data_AF-A0A6P7TVS8-F1
#
_entry.id   AF-A0A6P7TVS8-F1
#
_cell.length_a   1.000
_cell.length_b   1.000
_cell.length_c   1.000
_cell.angle_alpha   90.00
_cell.angle_beta   90.00
_cell.angle_gamma   90.00
#
_symmetry.space_group_name_H-M   'P 1'
#
loop_
_entity.id
_entity.type
_entity.pdbx_description
1 polymer ?
#
loop_
_entity_poly.entity_id
_entity_poly.type
_entity_poly.pdbx_seq_one_letter_code
_entity_poly.pdbx_strand_id
1 'polypeptide(L)'
;MNSLKGKTSVTSNKITRAQIESDLIAQATPKKRETSPDYDLPPLEENLNRAVDDSLEARTVDEALSLLSVKEPEVDRHPEKRIKAAYNKFEERRLPVLKQENPNMRLSQLKHMLKKEWMKSSENPMVQCLSAN
;
A
#
# COMPACT_ATOMS: atom_id res chain seq x y z
N MET A 1 -65.52 -5.78 -16.47
CA MET A 1 -66.06 -5.49 -15.13
C MET A 1 -65.90 -6.75 -14.30
N ASN A 2 -65.17 -6.71 -13.19
CA ASN A 2 -65.37 -7.58 -12.03
C ASN A 2 -64.50 -7.03 -10.88
N SER A 3 -65.18 -6.63 -9.81
CA SER A 3 -64.63 -6.15 -8.55
C SER A 3 -64.87 -7.22 -7.49
N LEU A 4 -63.97 -7.36 -6.52
CA LEU A 4 -64.23 -7.26 -5.07
C LEU A 4 -63.20 -8.04 -4.21
N LYS A 5 -62.54 -7.27 -3.34
CA LYS A 5 -62.12 -7.54 -1.94
C LYS A 5 -61.19 -8.70 -1.57
N GLY A 6 -60.20 -8.34 -0.73
CA GLY A 6 -59.69 -9.17 0.37
C GLY A 6 -58.43 -8.60 1.01
N LYS A 7 -58.56 -7.78 2.06
CA LYS A 7 -57.42 -7.33 2.89
C LYS A 7 -56.92 -8.52 3.71
N THR A 8 -55.75 -9.07 3.41
CA THR A 8 -55.09 -10.02 4.30
C THR A 8 -54.29 -9.24 5.34
N SER A 9 -54.78 -9.27 6.58
CA SER A 9 -54.10 -8.78 7.77
C SER A 9 -52.73 -9.44 7.88
N VAL A 10 -51.66 -8.68 7.66
CA VAL A 10 -50.31 -9.10 8.02
C VAL A 10 -50.26 -9.11 9.54
N THR A 11 -50.43 -10.29 10.14
CA THR A 11 -50.14 -10.50 11.56
C THR A 11 -48.65 -10.24 11.77
N SER A 12 -48.31 -9.03 12.22
CA SER A 12 -47.00 -8.79 12.79
C SER A 12 -46.88 -9.66 14.04
N ASN A 13 -46.07 -10.71 13.96
CA ASN A 13 -45.69 -11.51 15.12
C ASN A 13 -44.95 -10.58 16.08
N LYS A 14 -45.69 -9.98 17.02
CA LYS A 14 -45.11 -9.09 18.02
C LYS A 14 -44.32 -9.96 18.99
N ILE A 15 -43.01 -9.99 18.78
CA ILE A 15 -42.08 -10.61 19.72
C ILE A 15 -42.07 -9.73 20.97
N THR A 16 -42.44 -10.31 22.12
CA THR A 16 -42.41 -9.64 23.41
C THR A 16 -40.97 -9.54 23.91
N ARG A 17 -40.67 -8.48 24.67
CA ARG A 17 -39.33 -8.26 25.27
C ARG A 17 -38.84 -9.49 26.07
N ALA A 18 -39.74 -10.16 26.77
CA ALA A 18 -39.44 -11.39 27.50
C ALA A 18 -38.95 -12.53 26.59
N GLN A 19 -39.49 -12.63 25.37
CA GLN A 19 -39.09 -13.63 24.38
C GLN A 19 -37.68 -13.34 23.83
N ILE A 20 -37.35 -12.05 23.64
CA ILE A 20 -36.03 -11.63 23.18
C ILE A 20 -34.98 -11.94 24.26
N GLU A 21 -35.29 -11.63 25.52
CA GLU A 21 -34.40 -11.93 26.65
C GLU A 21 -34.21 -13.44 26.81
N SER A 22 -35.26 -14.26 26.65
CA SER A 22 -35.12 -15.73 26.69
C SER A 22 -34.28 -16.29 25.56
N ASP A 23 -34.43 -15.76 24.34
CA ASP A 23 -33.67 -16.22 23.18
C ASP A 23 -32.20 -15.81 23.28
N LEU A 24 -31.92 -14.62 23.81
CA LEU A 24 -30.56 -14.16 24.11
C LEU A 24 -29.90 -15.05 25.18
N ILE A 25 -30.62 -15.41 26.24
CA ILE A 25 -30.13 -16.33 27.27
C ILE A 25 -29.89 -17.72 26.67
N ALA A 26 -30.80 -18.23 25.84
CA ALA A 26 -30.65 -19.54 25.20
C ALA A 26 -29.48 -19.59 24.18
N GLN A 27 -29.15 -18.47 23.54
CA GLN A 27 -27.98 -18.35 22.67
C GLN A 27 -26.68 -18.14 23.45
N ALA A 28 -26.72 -17.44 24.58
CA ALA A 28 -25.58 -17.19 25.45
C ALA A 28 -25.20 -18.43 26.29
N THR A 29 -26.16 -19.33 26.58
CA THR A 29 -25.82 -20.64 27.11
C THR A 29 -25.09 -21.43 26.02
N PRO A 30 -23.83 -21.83 26.21
CA PRO A 30 -23.18 -22.72 25.27
C PRO A 30 -24.03 -23.98 25.23
N LYS A 31 -24.68 -24.27 24.09
CA LYS A 31 -25.22 -25.61 23.84
C LYS A 31 -24.05 -26.54 24.09
N LYS A 32 -24.11 -27.29 25.20
CA LYS A 32 -23.18 -28.36 25.50
C LYS A 32 -23.27 -29.29 24.30
N ARG A 33 -22.34 -29.14 23.37
CA ARG A 33 -22.18 -30.08 22.27
C ARG A 33 -21.96 -31.38 23.01
N GLU A 34 -22.91 -32.29 22.91
CA GLU A 34 -22.74 -33.64 23.40
C GLU A 34 -21.44 -34.11 22.76
N THR A 35 -20.39 -34.26 23.59
CA THR A 35 -19.17 -34.89 23.17
C THR A 35 -19.59 -36.30 22.79
N SER A 36 -19.66 -36.55 21.49
CA SER A 36 -19.94 -37.87 20.94
C SER A 36 -19.02 -38.88 21.63
N PRO A 37 -19.49 -40.12 21.87
CA PRO A 37 -18.65 -41.15 22.44
C PRO A 37 -17.38 -41.28 21.60
N ASP A 38 -16.26 -41.37 22.30
CA ASP A 38 -14.90 -41.41 21.79
C ASP A 38 -14.79 -42.43 20.65
N TYR A 39 -14.82 -41.93 19.41
CA TYR A 39 -14.39 -42.69 18.25
C TYR A 39 -12.97 -42.23 17.98
N ASP A 40 -12.05 -43.17 17.76
CA ASP A 40 -10.67 -42.95 17.28
C ASP A 40 -10.69 -42.25 15.91
N LEU A 41 -11.16 -41.00 15.90
CA LEU A 41 -11.16 -40.14 14.74
C LEU A 41 -9.76 -39.56 14.64
N PRO A 42 -9.16 -39.56 13.43
CA PRO A 42 -7.93 -38.82 13.22
C PRO A 42 -8.13 -37.35 13.65
N PRO A 43 -7.10 -36.69 14.21
CA PRO A 43 -7.18 -35.28 14.56
C PRO A 43 -7.76 -34.47 13.40
N LEU A 44 -8.76 -33.63 13.68
CA LEU A 44 -9.35 -32.76 12.67
C LEU A 44 -8.24 -31.89 12.08
N GLU A 45 -8.02 -32.01 10.76
CA GLU A 45 -7.06 -31.18 10.06
C GLU A 45 -7.54 -29.72 10.10
N GLU A 46 -6.66 -28.83 10.57
CA GLU A 46 -6.97 -27.41 10.65
C GLU A 46 -7.15 -26.81 9.26
N ASN A 47 -8.18 -25.97 9.10
CA ASN A 47 -8.40 -25.28 7.84
C ASN A 47 -7.38 -24.14 7.70
N LEU A 48 -6.30 -24.40 6.96
CA LEU A 48 -5.19 -23.45 6.75
C LEU A 48 -5.62 -22.11 6.14
N ASN A 49 -6.76 -22.04 5.43
CA ASN A 49 -7.31 -20.78 4.91
C ASN A 49 -7.88 -19.87 6.01
N ARG A 50 -8.12 -20.39 7.22
CA ARG A 50 -8.48 -19.62 8.43
C ARG A 50 -7.32 -19.46 9.41
N ALA A 51 -6.26 -20.27 9.29
CA ALA A 51 -5.14 -20.26 10.22
C ALA A 51 -4.10 -19.17 9.90
N VAL A 52 -4.08 -18.64 8.67
CA VAL A 52 -3.24 -17.50 8.31
C VAL A 52 -3.92 -16.23 8.82
N ASP A 53 -3.71 -15.96 10.10
CA ASP A 53 -4.07 -14.71 10.75
C ASP A 53 -3.02 -13.64 10.39
N ASP A 54 -2.87 -13.32 9.10
CA ASP A 54 -2.13 -12.13 8.65
C ASP A 54 -2.98 -10.87 8.90
N SER A 55 -3.60 -10.81 10.08
CA SER A 55 -4.36 -9.67 10.58
C SER A 55 -3.37 -8.61 11.06
N LEU A 56 -2.88 -7.82 10.11
CA LEU A 56 -2.12 -6.61 10.40
C LEU A 56 -3.05 -5.60 11.10
N GLU A 57 -3.08 -5.62 12.43
CA GLU A 57 -3.83 -4.65 13.23
C GLU A 57 -3.03 -3.38 13.45
N ALA A 58 -3.63 -2.23 13.15
CA ALA A 58 -3.14 -0.92 13.58
C ALA A 58 -4.11 -0.28 14.55
N ARG A 59 -3.59 0.20 15.69
CA ARG A 59 -4.36 0.90 16.74
C ARG A 59 -4.26 2.42 16.59
N THR A 60 -3.25 2.91 15.85
CA THR A 60 -2.97 4.34 15.66
C THR A 60 -2.87 4.70 14.16
N VAL A 61 -3.12 5.96 13.82
CA VAL A 61 -3.03 6.46 12.43
C VAL A 61 -1.63 6.23 11.84
N ASP A 62 -0.57 6.53 12.59
CA ASP A 62 0.82 6.34 12.12
C ASP A 62 1.18 4.86 11.90
N GLU A 63 0.60 3.98 12.70
CA GLU A 63 0.78 2.53 12.58
C GLU A 63 0.06 2.01 11.33
N ALA A 64 -1.18 2.47 11.08
CA ALA A 64 -1.92 2.13 9.87
C ALA A 64 -1.21 2.61 8.61
N LEU A 65 -0.66 3.84 8.65
CA LEU A 65 0.14 4.40 7.56
C LEU A 65 1.40 3.58 7.33
N SER A 66 2.07 3.12 8.38
CA SER A 66 3.30 2.32 8.28
C SER A 66 3.04 0.93 7.71
N LEU A 67 1.95 0.25 8.12
CA LEU A 67 1.58 -1.07 7.63
C LEU A 67 1.13 -1.04 6.16
N LEU A 68 0.43 0.02 5.75
CA LEU A 68 -0.04 0.19 4.38
C LEU A 68 1.00 0.86 3.47
N SER A 69 2.05 1.48 4.05
CA SER A 69 3.15 2.06 3.29
C SER A 69 3.98 0.93 2.67
N VAL A 70 3.66 0.61 1.42
CA VAL A 70 4.60 -0.07 0.54
C VAL A 70 5.82 0.83 0.48
N LYS A 71 6.94 0.42 1.10
CA LYS A 71 8.27 0.99 0.82
C LYS A 71 8.61 0.68 -0.64
N GLU A 72 7.91 1.31 -1.57
CA GLU A 72 8.50 1.59 -2.86
C GLU A 72 9.75 2.42 -2.51
N PRO A 73 10.96 2.00 -2.94
CA PRO A 73 12.06 2.95 -2.92
C PRO A 73 11.54 4.20 -3.60
N GLU A 74 11.85 5.39 -3.08
CA GLU A 74 11.52 6.65 -3.76
C GLU A 74 12.15 6.63 -5.16
N VAL A 75 11.52 5.93 -6.10
CA VAL A 75 11.80 6.00 -7.50
C VAL A 75 11.16 7.30 -7.86
N ASP A 76 11.96 8.35 -7.75
CA ASP A 76 11.58 9.67 -8.17
C ASP A 76 11.18 9.61 -9.65
N ARG A 77 9.86 9.49 -9.88
CA ARG A 77 9.25 9.39 -11.20
C ARG A 77 9.45 10.68 -12.01
N HIS A 78 10.05 11.72 -11.44
CA HIS A 78 10.30 12.99 -12.11
C HIS A 78 11.64 12.93 -12.88
N PRO A 79 11.61 12.87 -14.22
CA PRO A 79 12.83 12.97 -15.02
C PRO A 79 13.59 14.27 -14.74
N GLU A 80 12.87 15.36 -14.45
CA GLU A 80 13.46 16.66 -14.11
C GLU A 80 14.34 16.62 -12.84
N LYS A 81 13.87 15.94 -11.79
CA LYS A 81 14.62 15.81 -10.53
C LYS A 81 15.82 14.89 -10.69
N ARG A 82 15.71 13.80 -11.47
CA ARG A 82 16.85 12.93 -11.82
C ARG A 82 17.93 13.69 -12.58
N ILE A 83 17.55 14.52 -13.56
CA ILE A 83 18.50 15.34 -14.32
C ILE A 83 19.22 16.33 -13.40
N LYS A 84 18.48 16.99 -12.49
CA LYS A 84 19.07 17.95 -11.55
C LYS A 84 20.03 17.28 -10.55
N ALA A 85 19.63 16.14 -9.98
CA ALA A 85 20.47 15.40 -9.05
C ALA A 85 21.75 14.88 -9.74
N ALA A 86 21.62 14.33 -10.95
CA ALA A 86 22.75 13.85 -11.72
C ALA A 86 23.69 14.99 -12.15
N TYR A 87 23.14 16.14 -12.58
CA TYR A 87 23.91 17.34 -12.91
C TYR A 87 24.70 17.86 -11.70
N ASN A 88 24.08 17.94 -10.52
CA ASN A 88 24.77 18.39 -9.30
C ASN A 88 25.93 17.46 -8.94
N LYS A 89 25.71 16.14 -8.99
CA LYS A 89 26.76 15.14 -8.74
C LYS A 89 27.91 15.23 -9.74
N PHE A 90 27.62 15.61 -10.99
CA PHE A 90 28.63 15.86 -12.01
C PHE A 90 29.38 17.18 -11.77
N GLU A 91 28.66 18.25 -11.40
CA GLU A 91 29.23 19.56 -11.09
C GLU A 91 30.24 19.47 -9.95
N GLU A 92 29.89 18.81 -8.85
CA GLU A 92 30.76 18.65 -7.69
C GLU A 92 32.08 17.94 -8.02
N ARG A 93 32.04 16.93 -8.90
CA ARG A 93 33.22 16.16 -9.32
C ARG A 93 34.08 16.89 -10.35
N ARG A 94 33.46 17.54 -11.35
CA ARG A 94 34.18 18.10 -12.51
C ARG A 94 34.62 19.55 -12.33
N LEU A 95 33.86 20.35 -11.56
CA LEU A 95 34.18 21.75 -11.30
C LEU A 95 35.58 21.98 -10.68
N PRO A 96 36.05 21.22 -9.68
CA PRO A 96 37.40 21.42 -9.14
C PRO A 96 38.50 21.10 -10.16
N VAL A 97 38.29 20.07 -10.99
CA VAL A 97 39.25 19.70 -12.05
C VAL A 97 39.33 20.81 -13.11
N LEU A 98 38.19 21.34 -13.55
CA LEU A 98 38.12 22.46 -14.49
C LEU A 98 38.79 23.73 -13.95
N LYS A 99 38.70 23.99 -12.64
CA LYS A 99 39.40 25.10 -11.98
C LYS A 99 40.93 24.90 -11.96
N GLN A 100 41.39 23.66 -11.80
CA GLN A 100 42.83 23.34 -11.85
C GLN A 100 43.38 23.42 -13.28
N GLU A 101 42.63 22.92 -14.26
CA GLU A 101 43.00 22.99 -15.68
C GLU A 101 43.00 24.45 -16.18
N ASN A 102 42.06 25.28 -15.73
CA ASN A 102 41.86 26.64 -16.20
C ASN A 102 41.72 27.66 -15.04
N PRO A 103 42.80 27.94 -14.30
CA PRO A 103 42.75 28.82 -13.12
C PRO A 103 42.42 30.28 -13.46
N ASN A 104 42.66 30.72 -14.69
CA ASN A 104 42.44 32.10 -15.15
C ASN A 104 40.99 32.37 -15.58
N MET A 105 40.15 31.35 -15.69
CA MET A 105 38.78 31.50 -16.17
C MET A 105 37.81 31.90 -15.07
N ARG A 106 36.84 32.75 -15.41
CA ARG A 106 35.75 33.12 -14.50
C ARG A 106 34.81 31.94 -14.29
N LEU A 107 34.21 31.84 -13.10
CA LEU A 107 33.26 30.77 -12.76
C LEU A 107 32.10 30.62 -13.77
N SER A 108 31.64 31.73 -14.37
CA SER A 108 30.60 31.68 -15.41
C SER A 108 31.05 30.94 -16.67
N GLN A 109 32.31 31.09 -17.08
CA GLN A 109 32.90 30.40 -18.23
C GLN A 109 33.09 28.92 -17.92
N LEU A 110 33.60 28.60 -16.72
CA LEU A 110 33.73 27.22 -16.26
C LEU A 110 32.37 26.50 -16.22
N LYS A 111 31.32 27.16 -15.70
CA LYS A 111 29.95 26.61 -15.71
C LYS A 111 29.41 26.41 -17.13
N HIS A 112 29.74 27.30 -18.07
CA HIS A 112 29.35 27.13 -19.48
C HIS A 112 30.04 25.91 -20.11
N MET A 113 31.34 25.71 -19.86
CA MET A 113 32.07 24.52 -20.31
C MET A 113 31.52 23.25 -19.66
N LEU A 114 31.26 23.29 -18.35
CA LEU A 114 30.69 22.17 -17.59
C LEU A 114 29.32 21.77 -18.13
N LYS A 115 28.45 22.73 -18.49
CA LYS A 115 27.15 22.45 -19.12
C LYS A 115 27.29 21.81 -20.50
N LYS A 116 28.30 22.21 -21.29
CA LYS A 116 28.60 21.59 -22.59
C LYS A 116 29.10 20.16 -22.44
N GLU A 117 29.97 19.89 -21.47
CA GLU A 117 30.43 18.54 -21.13
C GLU A 117 29.26 17.68 -20.64
N TRP A 118 28.40 18.23 -19.77
CA TRP A 118 27.22 17.54 -19.25
C TRP A 118 26.25 17.11 -20.35
N MET A 119 25.98 17.98 -21.33
CA MET A 119 25.09 17.64 -22.46
C MET A 119 25.59 16.43 -23.27
N LYS A 120 26.91 16.16 -23.26
CA LYS A 120 27.55 15.05 -23.96
C LYS A 120 27.84 13.85 -23.05
N SER A 121 27.70 14.00 -21.73
CA SER A 121 28.06 12.99 -20.75
C SER A 121 27.04 11.85 -20.74
N SER A 122 27.51 10.62 -20.61
CA SER A 122 26.69 9.40 -20.44
C SER A 122 25.89 9.38 -19.13
N GLU A 123 26.26 10.23 -18.16
CA GLU A 123 25.53 10.40 -16.90
C GLU A 123 24.27 11.26 -17.06
N ASN A 124 24.07 11.92 -18.20
CA ASN A 124 22.85 12.66 -18.49
C ASN A 124 21.71 11.69 -18.89
N PRO A 125 20.64 11.56 -18.09
CA PRO A 125 19.53 10.65 -18.40
C PRO A 125 18.86 10.93 -19.75
N MET A 126 19.00 12.15 -20.27
CA MET A 126 18.46 12.56 -21.57
C MET A 126 19.18 11.88 -22.75
N VAL A 127 20.45 11.51 -22.57
CA VAL A 127 21.26 10.84 -23.61
C VAL A 127 20.88 9.35 -23.72
N GLN A 128 20.50 8.72 -22.61
CA GLN A 128 20.13 7.28 -22.57
C GLN A 128 18.81 7.00 -23.31
N CYS A 129 17.87 7.95 -23.37
CA CYS A 129 16.66 7.80 -24.19
C CYS A 129 16.94 7.78 -25.69
N LEU A 130 18.07 8.33 -26.17
CA LEU A 130 18.42 8.33 -27.60
C LEU A 130 19.05 7.00 -28.06
N SER A 131 19.63 6.22 -27.15
CA SER A 131 20.30 4.94 -27.46
C SER A 131 19.37 3.72 -27.39
N ALA A 132 18.11 3.90 -27.01
CA ALA A 132 17.10 2.84 -26.94
C ALA A 132 16.14 2.93 -28.13
N ASN A 133 16.62 2.54 -29.32
CA ASN A 133 15.83 2.29 -30.53
C ASN A 133 16.50 1.20 -31.37
#